data_AF-A0A670K8J0-F1
#
_entry.id   AF-A0A670K8J0-F1
#
_cell.length_a   1.000
_cell.length_b   1.000
_cell.length_c   1.000
_cell.angle_alpha   90.00
_cell.angle_beta   90.00
_cell.angle_gamma   90.00
#
_symmetry.space_group_name_H-M   'P 1'
#
loop_
_entity.id
_entity.type
_entity.pdbx_description
1 polymer ?
#
loop_
_entity_poly.entity_id
_entity_poly.type
_entity_poly.pdbx_seq_one_letter_code
_entity_poly.pdbx_strand_id
1 'polypeptide(L)'
;MDPDAPDQLQWSAEALEAFESIKRELRSAPALGLPDYRLPFTLYVHENKGVASGVLTQPFQGRNRPVAYYSLRLDTTVLGNVGCLRAVAAVALLLEKAQETVLGHDLTVNVPHAVATLLSLQGCQRFTIQRLNKYEAILLSPQMSL
;
A
#
# COMPACT_ATOMS: atom_id res chain seq x y z
N MET A 1 29.52 18.23 -26.99
CA MET A 1 28.75 17.38 -26.06
C MET A 1 27.89 18.36 -25.30
N ASP A 2 26.67 18.56 -25.78
CA ASP A 2 25.80 19.63 -25.30
C ASP A 2 25.32 19.32 -23.88
N PRO A 3 25.54 20.22 -22.90
CA PRO A 3 25.15 20.00 -21.50
C PRO A 3 23.64 20.12 -21.26
N ASP A 4 22.85 20.41 -22.31
CA ASP A 4 21.41 20.65 -22.26
C ASP A 4 20.61 19.61 -23.08
N ALA A 5 21.27 18.53 -23.52
CA ALA A 5 20.58 17.43 -24.17
C ALA A 5 19.74 16.68 -23.11
N PRO A 6 18.43 16.46 -23.35
CA PRO A 6 17.59 15.73 -22.41
C PRO A 6 18.13 14.31 -22.23
N ASP A 7 18.18 13.83 -20.98
CA ASP A 7 18.57 12.47 -20.65
C ASP A 7 17.83 11.48 -21.57
N GLN A 8 18.59 10.78 -22.41
CA GLN A 8 18.02 9.88 -23.41
C GLN A 8 17.51 8.63 -22.71
N LEU A 9 16.18 8.44 -22.70
CA LEU A 9 15.54 7.29 -22.07
C LEU A 9 16.03 5.98 -22.72
N GLN A 10 16.80 5.19 -21.97
CA GLN A 10 17.28 3.89 -22.44
C GLN A 10 16.21 2.81 -22.23
N TRP A 11 15.63 2.33 -23.33
CA TRP A 11 14.72 1.19 -23.32
C TRP A 11 15.50 -0.12 -23.19
N SER A 12 15.63 -0.62 -21.96
CA SER A 12 16.13 -1.97 -21.71
C SER A 12 15.08 -3.03 -22.06
N ALA A 13 15.49 -4.29 -22.22
CA ALA A 13 14.57 -5.40 -22.42
C ALA A 13 13.58 -5.54 -21.25
N GLU A 14 14.05 -5.35 -20.01
CA GLU A 14 13.22 -5.33 -18.80
C GLU A 14 12.18 -4.20 -18.83
N ALA A 15 12.59 -2.99 -19.25
CA ALA A 15 11.68 -1.85 -19.36
C ALA A 15 10.58 -2.08 -20.41
N LEU A 16 10.94 -2.71 -21.53
CA LEU A 16 9.98 -3.08 -22.58
C LEU A 16 9.00 -4.13 -22.07
N GLU A 17 9.49 -5.18 -21.40
CA GLU A 17 8.64 -6.23 -20.82
C GLU A 17 7.66 -5.67 -19.78
N ALA A 18 8.15 -4.81 -18.87
CA ALA A 18 7.31 -4.14 -17.89
C ALA A 18 6.25 -3.26 -18.56
N PHE A 19 6.61 -2.50 -19.60
CA PHE A 19 5.68 -1.66 -20.36
C PHE A 19 4.58 -2.48 -21.05
N GLU A 20 4.96 -3.59 -21.69
CA GLU A 20 4.00 -4.49 -22.32
C GLU A 20 3.08 -5.19 -21.32
N SER A 21 3.62 -5.59 -20.17
CA SER A 21 2.85 -6.15 -19.06
C SER A 21 1.79 -5.18 -18.57
N ILE A 22 2.17 -3.91 -18.29
CA ILE A 22 1.23 -2.87 -17.86
C ILE A 22 0.14 -2.63 -18.93
N LYS A 23 0.51 -2.57 -20.22
CA LYS A 23 -0.49 -2.43 -21.30
C LYS A 23 -1.49 -3.57 -21.32
N ARG A 24 -1.04 -4.80 -21.07
CA ARG A 24 -1.91 -5.97 -21.01
C ARG A 24 -2.85 -5.88 -19.82
N GLU A 25 -2.31 -5.62 -18.64
CA GLU A 25 -3.09 -5.54 -17.40
C GLU A 25 -4.11 -4.41 -17.43
N LEU A 26 -3.76 -3.24 -17.98
CA LEU A 26 -4.73 -2.13 -18.16
C LEU A 26 -5.90 -2.49 -19.09
N ARG A 27 -5.68 -3.39 -20.06
CA ARG A 27 -6.76 -3.85 -20.95
C ARG A 27 -7.65 -4.91 -20.30
N SER A 28 -7.13 -5.66 -19.34
CA SER A 28 -7.86 -6.69 -18.59
C SER A 28 -8.33 -6.23 -17.21
N ALA A 29 -7.96 -5.02 -16.79
CA ALA A 29 -8.23 -4.52 -15.45
C ALA A 29 -9.74 -4.58 -15.16
N PRO A 30 -10.14 -5.17 -14.02
CA PRO A 30 -11.54 -5.29 -13.67
C PRO A 30 -12.18 -3.92 -13.52
N ALA A 31 -13.48 -3.82 -13.84
CA ALA A 31 -14.23 -2.60 -13.61
C ALA A 31 -14.22 -2.26 -12.11
N LEU A 32 -13.57 -1.14 -11.76
CA LEU A 32 -13.58 -0.61 -10.40
C LEU A 32 -15.01 -0.20 -10.03
N GLY A 33 -15.42 -0.56 -8.83
CA GLY A 33 -16.65 -0.06 -8.25
C GLY A 33 -16.49 1.39 -7.80
N LEU A 34 -17.52 2.21 -8.02
CA LEU A 34 -17.61 3.49 -7.32
C LEU A 34 -17.71 3.24 -5.81
N PRO A 35 -17.04 4.06 -4.97
CA PRO A 35 -17.13 3.94 -3.52
C PRO A 35 -18.56 4.23 -3.06
N ASP A 36 -19.12 3.32 -2.27
CA ASP A 36 -20.37 3.52 -1.54
C ASP A 36 -20.07 3.74 -0.06
N TYR A 37 -20.11 4.99 0.39
CA TYR A 37 -19.77 5.38 1.75
C TYR A 37 -20.73 4.82 2.83
N ARG A 38 -21.83 4.17 2.43
CA ARG A 38 -22.74 3.48 3.35
C ARG A 38 -22.25 2.09 3.74
N LEU A 39 -21.26 1.57 3.01
CA LEU A 39 -20.71 0.24 3.21
C LEU A 39 -19.31 0.33 3.82
N PRO A 40 -18.93 -0.62 4.68
CA PRO A 40 -17.59 -0.66 5.24
C PRO A 40 -16.56 -0.93 4.14
N PHE A 41 -15.37 -0.36 4.32
CA PHE A 41 -14.25 -0.60 3.43
C PHE A 41 -13.35 -1.70 3.98
N THR A 42 -12.72 -2.47 3.10
CA THR A 42 -11.67 -3.42 3.45
C THR A 42 -10.44 -3.19 2.59
N LEU A 43 -9.31 -2.87 3.22
CA LEU A 43 -8.02 -2.70 2.58
C LEU A 43 -7.16 -3.95 2.79
N TYR A 44 -6.84 -4.65 1.71
CA TYR A 44 -5.87 -5.74 1.71
C TYR A 44 -4.49 -5.16 1.42
N VAL A 45 -3.49 -5.45 2.25
CA VAL A 45 -2.12 -4.93 2.10
C VAL A 45 -1.10 -6.06 1.99
N HIS A 46 -0.15 -5.91 1.10
CA HIS A 46 1.01 -6.78 0.97
C HIS A 46 2.29 -5.96 0.71
N GLU A 47 3.41 -6.42 1.29
CA GLU A 47 4.74 -5.87 1.01
C GLU A 47 5.57 -6.91 0.29
N ASN A 48 6.17 -6.53 -0.84
CA ASN A 48 7.10 -7.39 -1.55
C ASN A 48 8.27 -6.58 -2.10
N LYS A 49 9.50 -7.02 -1.78
CA LYS A 49 10.76 -6.42 -2.28
C LYS A 49 10.82 -4.90 -2.19
N GLY A 50 10.23 -4.31 -1.15
CA GLY A 50 10.22 -2.87 -0.94
C GLY A 50 9.09 -2.11 -1.62
N VAL A 51 8.10 -2.82 -2.18
CA VAL A 51 6.89 -2.23 -2.77
C VAL A 51 5.71 -2.63 -1.90
N ALA A 52 5.01 -1.63 -1.40
CA ALA A 52 3.72 -1.78 -0.74
C ALA A 52 2.63 -1.83 -1.82
N SER A 53 1.86 -2.91 -1.86
CA SER A 53 0.73 -3.09 -2.76
C SER A 53 -0.53 -3.30 -1.94
N GLY A 54 -1.65 -2.72 -2.37
CA GLY A 54 -2.91 -2.94 -1.68
C GLY A 54 -4.13 -2.76 -2.56
N VAL A 55 -5.22 -3.37 -2.11
CA VAL A 55 -6.51 -3.34 -2.80
C VAL A 55 -7.57 -2.90 -1.81
N LEU A 56 -8.21 -1.77 -2.09
CA LEU A 56 -9.38 -1.31 -1.36
C LEU A 56 -10.61 -1.95 -1.99
N THR A 57 -11.44 -2.57 -1.16
CA THR A 57 -12.62 -3.30 -1.61
C THR A 57 -13.83 -2.96 -0.76
N GLN A 58 -15.01 -3.23 -1.31
CA GLN A 58 -16.29 -3.15 -0.61
C GLN A 58 -17.15 -4.37 -0.93
N PRO A 59 -18.03 -4.79 0.00
CA PRO A 59 -18.96 -5.88 -0.25
C PRO A 59 -19.92 -5.51 -1.38
N PHE A 60 -20.05 -6.40 -2.37
CA PHE A 60 -20.95 -6.25 -3.51
C PHE A 60 -21.43 -7.64 -3.97
N GLN A 61 -22.73 -7.90 -3.88
CA GLN A 61 -23.36 -9.15 -4.35
C GLN A 61 -22.67 -10.43 -3.83
N GLY A 62 -22.30 -10.46 -2.55
CA GLY A 62 -21.66 -11.63 -1.92
C GLY A 62 -20.17 -11.81 -2.25
N ARG A 63 -19.54 -10.83 -2.90
CA ARG A 63 -18.09 -10.79 -3.15
C ARG A 63 -17.50 -9.44 -2.73
N ASN A 64 -16.18 -9.37 -2.55
CA ASN A 64 -15.50 -8.09 -2.36
C ASN A 64 -15.13 -7.50 -3.72
N ARG A 65 -15.76 -6.39 -4.06
CA ARG A 65 -15.51 -5.65 -5.31
C ARG A 65 -14.40 -4.62 -5.08
N PRO A 66 -13.37 -4.57 -5.93
CA PRO A 66 -12.33 -3.54 -5.85
C PRO A 66 -12.90 -2.15 -6.12
N VAL A 67 -12.49 -1.19 -5.30
CA VAL A 67 -12.77 0.25 -5.45
C VAL A 67 -11.51 0.98 -5.92
N ALA A 68 -10.35 0.60 -5.37
CA ALA A 68 -9.06 1.18 -5.75
C ALA A 68 -7.91 0.18 -5.59
N TYR A 69 -6.87 0.35 -6.39
CA TYR A 69 -5.59 -0.34 -6.24
C TYR A 69 -4.51 0.68 -5.90
N TYR A 70 -3.62 0.30 -4.98
CA TYR A 70 -2.48 1.11 -4.57
C TYR A 70 -1.18 0.34 -4.77
N SER A 71 -0.16 1.01 -5.29
CA SER A 71 1.20 0.49 -5.35
C SER A 71 2.17 1.62 -5.11
N LEU A 72 2.94 1.55 -4.02
CA LEU A 72 3.91 2.57 -3.63
C LEU A 72 5.23 1.92 -3.21
N ARG A 73 6.34 2.52 -3.63
CA ARG A 73 7.68 2.10 -3.19
C ARG A 73 7.95 2.63 -1.79
N LEU A 74 8.47 1.77 -0.91
CA LEU A 74 8.91 2.15 0.42
C LEU A 74 10.18 3.02 0.35
N ASP A 75 10.34 3.91 1.32
CA ASP A 75 11.54 4.75 1.44
C ASP A 75 12.78 3.90 1.69
N THR A 76 13.93 4.38 1.21
CA THR A 76 15.21 3.66 1.29
C THR A 76 15.61 3.29 2.72
N THR A 77 15.22 4.11 3.71
CA THR A 77 15.42 3.82 5.13
C THR A 77 14.62 2.61 5.60
N VAL A 78 13.39 2.42 5.09
CA VAL A 78 12.56 1.25 5.42
C VAL A 78 13.06 0.01 4.68
N LEU A 79 13.60 0.15 3.47
CA LEU A 79 14.13 -0.98 2.69
C LEU A 79 15.23 -1.77 3.42
N GLY A 80 16.00 -1.12 4.29
CA GLY A 80 17.03 -1.77 5.11
C GLY A 80 16.48 -2.66 6.25
N ASN A 81 15.17 -2.69 6.47
CA ASN A 81 14.55 -3.48 7.54
C ASN A 81 14.11 -4.88 7.10
N VAL A 82 13.83 -5.74 8.07
CA VAL A 82 13.28 -7.08 7.84
C VAL A 82 11.86 -7.00 7.26
N GLY A 83 11.44 -8.03 6.51
CA GLY A 83 10.12 -8.07 5.85
C GLY A 83 8.94 -7.72 6.76
N CYS A 84 8.90 -8.25 7.98
CA CYS A 84 7.84 -7.95 8.94
C CYS A 84 7.75 -6.46 9.32
N LEU A 85 8.89 -5.77 9.46
CA LEU A 85 8.92 -4.33 9.75
C LEU A 85 8.58 -3.51 8.50
N ARG A 86 9.01 -3.95 7.31
CA ARG A 86 8.60 -3.35 6.05
C ARG A 86 7.09 -3.48 5.83
N ALA A 87 6.49 -4.58 6.27
CA ALA A 87 5.03 -4.76 6.23
C ALA A 87 4.31 -3.72 7.10
N VAL A 88 4.81 -3.43 8.31
CA VAL A 88 4.23 -2.38 9.18
C VAL A 88 4.25 -1.02 8.47
N ALA A 89 5.39 -0.65 7.89
CA ALA A 89 5.53 0.60 7.14
C ALA A 89 4.66 0.64 5.87
N ALA A 90 4.53 -0.49 5.16
CA ALA A 90 3.68 -0.63 4.00
C ALA A 90 2.20 -0.39 4.35
N VAL A 91 1.73 -0.93 5.48
CA VAL A 91 0.37 -0.69 5.93
C VAL A 91 0.16 0.79 6.22
N ALA A 92 1.02 1.42 7.02
CA ALA A 92 0.89 2.84 7.34
C ALA A 92 0.86 3.71 6.08
N LEU A 93 1.73 3.43 5.10
CA LEU A 93 1.79 4.17 3.84
C LEU A 93 0.53 4.01 2.99
N LEU A 94 0.05 2.78 2.80
CA LEU A 94 -1.15 2.53 1.99
C LEU A 94 -2.41 3.03 2.68
N LEU A 95 -2.42 3.03 4.01
CA LEU A 95 -3.52 3.51 4.81
C LEU A 95 -3.66 5.03 4.70
N GLU A 96 -2.57 5.79 4.80
CA GLU A 96 -2.57 7.24 4.52
C GLU A 96 -3.17 7.53 3.13
N LYS A 97 -2.84 6.72 2.12
CA LYS A 97 -3.39 6.85 0.77
C LYS A 97 -4.84 6.40 0.65
N ALA A 98 -5.22 5.33 1.32
CA ALA A 98 -6.60 4.86 1.33
C ALA A 98 -7.54 5.84 2.04
N GLN A 99 -7.07 6.58 3.04
CA GLN A 99 -7.86 7.61 3.73
C GLN A 99 -8.37 8.70 2.79
N GLU A 100 -7.59 9.06 1.75
CA GLU A 100 -8.01 10.02 0.72
C GLU A 100 -9.26 9.53 -0.04
N THR A 101 -9.46 8.21 -0.15
CA THR A 101 -10.62 7.60 -0.83
C THR A 101 -11.76 7.25 0.13
N VAL A 102 -11.44 6.81 1.34
CA VAL A 102 -12.38 6.35 2.38
C VAL A 102 -13.07 7.52 3.10
N LEU A 103 -12.43 8.70 3.15
CA LEU A 103 -12.99 9.92 3.74
C LEU A 103 -13.45 9.76 5.20
N GLY A 104 -12.68 9.03 6.02
CA GLY A 104 -12.94 8.85 7.45
C GLY A 104 -14.05 7.86 7.82
N HIS A 105 -14.53 7.06 6.87
CA HIS A 105 -15.45 5.94 7.13
C HIS A 105 -14.72 4.71 7.67
N ASP A 106 -15.49 3.78 8.22
CA ASP A 106 -14.95 2.54 8.79
C ASP A 106 -14.13 1.75 7.78
N LEU A 107 -12.91 1.41 8.19
CA LEU A 107 -11.94 0.69 7.38
C LEU A 107 -11.37 -0.49 8.16
N THR A 108 -11.52 -1.68 7.59
CA THR A 108 -10.85 -2.89 8.05
C THR A 108 -9.57 -3.11 7.25
N VAL A 109 -8.45 -3.31 7.92
CA VAL A 109 -7.16 -3.57 7.25
C VAL A 109 -6.81 -5.04 7.40
N ASN A 110 -6.68 -5.76 6.28
CA ASN A 110 -6.26 -7.15 6.29
C ASN A 110 -4.83 -7.29 5.76
N VAL A 111 -3.99 -7.95 6.56
CA VAL A 111 -2.56 -8.09 6.33
C VAL A 111 -2.13 -9.54 6.54
N PRO A 112 -1.22 -10.08 5.72
CA PRO A 112 -0.74 -11.44 5.88
C PRO A 112 0.14 -11.63 7.13
N HIS A 113 0.66 -10.54 7.70
CA HIS A 113 1.47 -10.55 8.93
C HIS A 113 0.65 -9.95 10.08
N ALA A 114 0.77 -10.47 11.29
CA ALA A 114 0.12 -9.92 12.48
C ALA A 114 0.76 -8.59 12.91
N VAL A 115 0.51 -7.52 12.15
CA VAL A 115 1.09 -6.18 12.33
C VAL A 115 0.74 -5.60 13.70
N ALA A 116 -0.48 -5.82 14.21
CA ALA A 116 -0.87 -5.41 15.56
C ALA A 116 0.04 -6.01 16.64
N THR A 117 0.38 -7.30 16.51
CA THR A 117 1.27 -8.00 17.44
C THR A 117 2.72 -7.53 17.31
N LEU A 118 3.15 -7.15 16.10
CA LEU A 118 4.49 -6.61 15.84
C LEU A 118 4.70 -5.19 16.39
N LEU A 119 3.62 -4.40 16.51
CA LEU A 119 3.66 -3.11 17.20
C LEU A 119 3.70 -3.28 18.72
N SER A 120 2.93 -4.24 19.27
CA SER A 120 2.88 -4.48 20.72
C SER A 120 4.13 -5.16 21.27
N LEU A 121 4.74 -6.05 20.49
CA LEU A 121 6.04 -6.61 20.82
C LEU A 121 7.08 -5.53 20.53
N GLN A 122 7.98 -5.25 21.48
CA GLN A 122 9.10 -4.31 21.34
C GLN A 122 10.12 -4.68 20.22
N GLY A 123 9.71 -5.42 19.18
CA GLY A 123 10.48 -5.79 17.99
C GLY A 123 10.68 -4.65 16.99
N CYS A 124 10.05 -3.49 17.19
CA CYS A 124 10.26 -2.28 16.38
C CYS A 124 11.47 -1.43 16.82
N GLN A 125 12.43 -1.99 17.58
CA GLN A 125 13.66 -1.28 18.03
C GLN A 125 14.54 -0.73 16.89
N ARG A 126 14.30 -1.14 15.65
CA ARG A 126 15.00 -0.63 14.46
C ARG A 126 14.39 0.65 13.87
N PHE A 127 13.16 1.00 14.27
CA PHE A 127 12.58 2.29 13.89
C PHE A 127 12.98 3.37 14.88
N THR A 128 13.16 4.60 14.40
CA THR A 128 13.26 5.75 15.28
C THR A 128 11.94 5.94 16.02
N ILE A 129 12.00 6.45 17.26
CA ILE A 129 10.80 6.69 18.10
C ILE A 129 9.78 7.57 17.36
N GLN A 130 10.23 8.56 16.59
CA GLN A 130 9.33 9.41 15.78
C GLN A 130 8.54 8.62 14.73
N ARG A 131 9.18 7.65 14.06
CA ARG A 131 8.50 6.81 13.06
C ARG A 131 7.56 5.82 13.71
N LEU A 132 7.97 5.24 14.84
CA LEU A 132 7.11 4.35 15.61
C LEU A 132 5.84 5.08 16.07
N ASN A 133 5.98 6.25 16.68
CA ASN A 133 4.86 7.08 17.10
C ASN A 133 3.95 7.45 15.91
N LYS A 134 4.53 7.75 14.74
CA LYS A 134 3.76 8.00 13.52
C LYS A 134 2.93 6.77 13.13
N TYR A 135 3.54 5.60 13.07
CA TYR A 135 2.85 4.37 12.67
C TYR A 135 1.79 3.96 13.70
N GLU A 136 2.08 4.08 15.00
CA GLU A 136 1.11 3.83 16.07
C GLU A 136 -0.10 4.76 15.97
N ALA A 137 0.12 6.06 15.76
CA ALA A 137 -0.98 7.02 15.60
C ALA A 137 -1.91 6.66 14.43
N ILE A 138 -1.33 6.21 13.30
CA ILE A 138 -2.07 5.84 12.10
C ILE A 138 -2.81 4.50 12.29
N LEU A 139 -2.16 3.52 12.91
CA LEU A 139 -2.65 2.14 13.00
C LEU A 139 -3.61 1.92 14.19
N LEU A 140 -3.50 2.71 15.26
CA LEU A 140 -4.36 2.64 16.44
C LEU A 140 -5.48 3.70 16.43
N SER A 141 -5.72 4.32 15.28
CA SER A 141 -6.80 5.31 15.14
C SER A 141 -8.18 4.66 15.39
N PRO A 142 -9.08 5.32 16.14
CA PRO A 142 -10.34 4.73 16.62
C PRO A 142 -11.36 4.38 15.51
N GLN A 143 -11.12 4.82 14.28
CA GLN A 143 -11.94 4.54 13.09
C GLN A 143 -11.50 3.24 12.37
N MET A 144 -10.58 2.49 12.96
CA MET A 144 -9.88 1.39 12.31
C MET A 144 -10.02 0.09 13.10
N SER A 145 -10.30 -0.98 12.36
CA SER A 145 -10.23 -2.34 12.89
C SER A 145 -9.10 -3.08 12.18
N LEU A 146 -8.07 -3.48 12.94
CA LEU A 146 -6.99 -4.37 12.50
C LEU A 146 -7.38 -5.83 12.72
#